data_AF-A0A0G1DU60-F1
#
_entry.id   AF-A0A0G1DU60-F1
#
_cell.length_a   1.000
_cell.length_b   1.000
_cell.length_c   1.000
_cell.angle_alpha   90.00
_cell.angle_beta   90.00
_cell.angle_gamma   90.00
#
_symmetry.space_group_name_H-M   'P 1'
#
loop_
_entity.id
_entity.type
_entity.pdbx_description
1 polymer ?
#
loop_
_entity_poly.entity_id
_entity_poly.type
_entity_poly.pdbx_seq_one_letter_code
_entity_poly.pdbx_strand_id
1 'polypeptide(L)'
;MQIKAIKTRIFQKNEDLLKFIFKYVKKLPEKSILVVTSKIVALSEGRTTEHKGEKQKIKLIKQESSFALKTKYTWLTIKDGIVMANAGIDESNAMGKIILLPKNSFKSAEIIRKRLQDKFGIKNLGILITDSRLFPLRAGIAGVALGYAGFEGIKNYIGEKDIFGRILKMSKTDVADSLATSAVLCMGEGKEQQPLAIITDAPVVFTDKVKKSELIIDPKKDIYAPLFSKLNAKK
;
A
#
# COMPACT_ATOMS: atom_id res chain seq x y z
N MET A 1 -12.76 8.85 -13.61
CA MET A 1 -11.93 7.77 -13.07
C MET A 1 -12.63 6.43 -13.26
N GLN A 2 -11.94 5.46 -13.84
CA GLN A 2 -12.43 4.08 -13.99
C GLN A 2 -11.44 3.12 -13.36
N ILE A 3 -11.94 2.06 -12.70
CA ILE A 3 -11.10 1.04 -12.04
C ILE A 3 -11.50 -0.33 -12.59
N LYS A 4 -10.52 -1.06 -13.11
CA LYS A 4 -10.70 -2.42 -13.62
C LYS A 4 -9.77 -3.38 -12.89
N ALA A 5 -10.32 -4.18 -11.98
CA ALA A 5 -9.62 -5.29 -11.37
C ALA A 5 -9.37 -6.42 -12.40
N ILE A 6 -8.24 -7.10 -12.28
CA ILE A 6 -7.77 -8.10 -13.24
C ILE A 6 -7.71 -9.45 -12.54
N LYS A 7 -8.59 -10.37 -12.95
CA LYS A 7 -8.56 -11.75 -12.49
C LYS A 7 -7.33 -12.48 -13.05
N THR A 8 -6.61 -13.17 -12.19
CA THR A 8 -5.42 -13.93 -12.55
C THR A 8 -5.51 -15.37 -12.06
N ARG A 9 -4.52 -16.21 -12.41
CA ARG A 9 -4.28 -17.42 -11.62
C ARG A 9 -3.64 -17.05 -10.27
N ILE A 10 -3.55 -18.03 -9.37
CA ILE A 10 -2.78 -17.90 -8.13
C ILE A 10 -1.29 -17.67 -8.47
N PHE A 11 -0.72 -16.60 -7.91
CA PHE A 11 0.69 -16.28 -8.00
C PHE A 11 1.50 -17.23 -7.09
N GLN A 12 2.60 -17.78 -7.59
CA GLN A 12 3.39 -18.75 -6.82
C GLN A 12 4.56 -18.07 -6.10
N LYS A 13 4.97 -18.64 -4.96
CA LYS A 13 6.14 -18.17 -4.22
C LYS A 13 7.38 -18.17 -5.12
N ASN A 14 8.18 -17.10 -5.04
CA ASN A 14 9.40 -16.87 -5.83
C ASN A 14 9.18 -16.81 -7.35
N GLU A 15 7.92 -16.67 -7.82
CA GLU A 15 7.64 -16.43 -9.22
C GLU A 15 8.11 -15.02 -9.65
N ASP A 16 8.49 -14.86 -10.91
CA ASP A 16 8.84 -13.58 -11.51
C ASP A 16 7.60 -12.69 -11.65
N LEU A 17 7.52 -11.66 -10.81
CA LEU A 17 6.40 -10.71 -10.79
C LEU A 17 6.20 -9.99 -12.12
N LEU A 18 7.27 -9.60 -12.81
CA LEU A 18 7.16 -8.85 -14.07
C LEU A 18 6.62 -9.73 -15.18
N LYS A 19 7.11 -10.97 -15.29
CA LYS A 19 6.55 -11.95 -16.24
C LYS A 19 5.07 -12.21 -15.97
N PHE A 20 4.69 -12.31 -14.70
CA PHE A 20 3.29 -12.47 -14.31
C PHE A 20 2.44 -11.25 -14.69
N ILE A 21 2.88 -10.03 -14.37
CA ILE A 21 2.19 -8.79 -14.77
C ILE A 21 2.04 -8.74 -16.28
N PHE A 22 3.10 -8.98 -17.05
CA PHE A 22 3.08 -9.01 -18.52
C PHE A 22 2.16 -10.09 -19.10
N LYS A 23 1.89 -11.17 -18.36
CA LYS A 23 0.95 -12.20 -18.76
C LYS A 23 -0.49 -11.67 -18.71
N TYR A 24 -0.85 -10.90 -17.70
CA TYR A 24 -2.23 -10.48 -17.44
C TYR A 24 -2.54 -9.05 -17.87
N VAL A 25 -1.54 -8.18 -17.93
CA VAL A 25 -1.63 -6.80 -18.41
C VAL A 25 -1.06 -6.76 -19.82
N LYS A 26 -1.94 -6.76 -20.83
CA LYS A 26 -1.56 -6.74 -22.26
C LYS A 26 -1.49 -5.34 -22.86
N LYS A 27 -2.21 -4.39 -22.26
CA LYS A 27 -2.26 -3.00 -22.66
C LYS A 27 -2.34 -2.14 -21.42
N LEU A 28 -1.58 -1.05 -21.40
CA LEU A 28 -1.69 0.02 -20.43
C LEU A 28 -1.95 1.32 -21.20
N PRO A 29 -3.03 2.05 -20.93
CA PRO A 29 -3.21 3.38 -21.48
C PRO A 29 -2.16 4.36 -20.93
N GLU A 30 -1.83 5.37 -21.72
CA GLU A 30 -1.10 6.55 -21.24
C GLU A 30 -1.91 7.23 -20.11
N LYS A 31 -1.22 7.81 -19.12
CA LYS A 31 -1.84 8.39 -17.91
C LYS A 31 -2.71 7.39 -17.12
N SER A 32 -2.30 6.13 -17.05
CA SER A 32 -2.93 5.11 -16.19
C SER A 32 -2.08 4.79 -14.96
N ILE A 33 -2.71 4.12 -13.99
CA ILE A 33 -2.04 3.61 -12.79
C ILE A 33 -2.28 2.11 -12.71
N LEU A 34 -1.20 1.31 -12.69
CA LEU A 34 -1.29 -0.11 -12.35
C LEU A 34 -1.18 -0.27 -10.83
N VAL A 35 -2.20 -0.89 -10.25
CA VAL A 35 -2.28 -1.25 -8.84
C VAL A 35 -1.86 -2.71 -8.68
N VAL A 36 -1.04 -2.99 -7.68
CA VAL A 36 -0.48 -4.32 -7.38
C VAL A 36 -0.61 -4.57 -5.89
N THR A 37 -1.27 -5.66 -5.48
CA THR A 37 -1.31 -6.02 -4.06
C THR A 37 0.11 -6.33 -3.53
N SER A 38 0.37 -5.92 -2.29
CA SER A 38 1.56 -6.21 -1.50
C SER A 38 1.89 -7.71 -1.50
N LYS A 39 0.87 -8.59 -1.50
CA LYS A 39 1.02 -10.03 -1.35
C LYS A 39 1.81 -10.67 -2.48
N ILE A 40 1.51 -10.35 -3.74
CA ILE A 40 2.26 -10.91 -4.88
C ILE A 40 3.66 -10.29 -5.02
N VAL A 41 3.84 -9.06 -4.55
CA VAL A 41 5.16 -8.42 -4.46
C VAL A 41 6.01 -9.16 -3.42
N ALA A 42 5.48 -9.35 -2.20
CA ALA A 42 6.14 -10.09 -1.13
C ALA A 42 6.49 -11.53 -1.52
N LEU A 43 5.57 -12.24 -2.18
CA LEU A 43 5.80 -13.60 -2.67
C LEU A 43 6.94 -13.65 -3.70
N SER A 44 7.03 -12.66 -4.59
CA SER A 44 8.11 -12.56 -5.57
C SER A 44 9.48 -12.27 -4.93
N GLU A 45 9.48 -11.52 -3.81
CA GLU A 45 10.68 -11.18 -3.04
C GLU A 45 11.09 -12.29 -2.05
N GLY A 46 10.36 -13.41 -2.03
CA GLY A 46 10.57 -14.51 -1.09
C GLY A 46 10.27 -14.15 0.35
N ARG A 47 9.44 -13.13 0.61
CA ARG A 47 9.06 -12.62 1.94
C ARG A 47 8.06 -13.52 2.64
N THR A 48 8.42 -14.80 2.78
CA THR A 48 7.59 -15.83 3.39
C THR A 48 8.41 -16.72 4.31
N THR A 49 7.78 -17.23 5.36
CA THR A 49 8.38 -18.19 6.28
C THR A 49 7.35 -19.19 6.77
N GLU A 50 7.80 -20.38 7.19
CA GLU A 50 6.92 -21.38 7.77
C GLU A 50 6.38 -20.91 9.12
N HIS A 51 5.12 -21.23 9.43
CA HIS A 51 4.50 -20.88 10.70
C HIS A 51 4.89 -21.91 11.79
N LYS A 52 5.90 -21.61 12.61
CA LYS A 52 6.38 -22.47 13.70
C LYS A 52 5.76 -22.15 15.06
N GLY A 53 4.70 -21.34 15.09
CA GLY A 53 3.94 -21.01 16.30
C GLY A 53 4.04 -19.54 16.72
N GLU A 54 3.23 -19.18 17.71
CA GLU A 54 3.00 -17.80 18.13
C GLU A 54 4.28 -17.07 18.59
N LYS A 55 5.24 -17.77 19.22
CA LYS A 55 6.52 -17.18 19.65
C LYS A 55 7.33 -16.64 18.47
N GLN A 56 7.38 -17.38 17.36
CA GLN A 56 8.08 -16.94 16.15
C GLN A 56 7.37 -15.73 15.53
N LYS A 57 6.03 -15.79 15.45
CA LYS A 57 5.21 -14.70 14.90
C LYS A 57 5.42 -13.39 15.68
N ILE A 58 5.36 -13.42 17.01
CA ILE A 58 5.63 -12.25 17.85
C ILE A 58 7.03 -11.68 17.61
N LYS A 59 8.04 -12.55 17.46
CA LYS A 59 9.41 -12.12 17.14
C LYS A 59 9.45 -11.38 15.80
N LEU A 60 8.80 -11.92 14.77
CA LEU A 60 8.73 -11.28 13.44
C LEU A 60 7.99 -9.94 13.50
N ILE A 61 6.85 -9.87 14.19
CA ILE A 61 6.09 -8.61 14.38
C ILE A 61 7.01 -7.52 14.94
N LYS A 62 7.76 -7.83 16.00
CA LYS A 62 8.69 -6.87 16.62
C LYS A 62 9.90 -6.54 15.76
N GLN A 63 10.38 -7.48 14.94
CA GLN A 63 11.51 -7.25 14.03
C GLN A 63 11.12 -6.39 12.82
N GLU A 64 9.89 -6.53 12.35
CA GLU A 64 9.41 -5.83 11.17
C GLU A 64 8.89 -4.43 11.51
N SER A 65 8.50 -4.15 12.76
CA SER A 65 7.93 -2.85 13.17
C SER A 65 8.88 -2.01 14.03
N SER A 66 8.73 -0.68 13.97
CA SER A 66 9.43 0.26 14.86
C SER A 66 8.74 0.41 16.22
N PHE A 67 7.47 -0.01 16.30
CA PHE A 67 6.65 0.02 17.50
C PHE A 67 5.70 -1.17 17.48
N ALA A 68 5.50 -1.82 18.63
CA ALA A 68 4.55 -2.91 18.78
C ALA A 68 3.90 -2.92 20.17
N LEU A 69 2.57 -2.85 20.21
CA LEU A 69 1.75 -2.94 21.41
C LEU A 69 0.79 -4.12 21.30
N LYS A 70 0.83 -5.01 22.29
CA LYS A 70 -0.15 -6.10 22.37
C LYS A 70 -1.51 -5.56 22.80
N THR A 71 -2.54 -5.88 22.04
CA THR A 71 -3.95 -5.63 22.38
C THR A 71 -4.65 -6.96 22.69
N LYS A 72 -5.95 -6.91 23.02
CA LYS A 72 -6.77 -8.11 23.23
C LYS A 72 -6.82 -9.02 21.99
N TYR A 73 -6.79 -8.47 20.78
CA TYR A 73 -7.05 -9.20 19.54
C TYR A 73 -5.82 -9.34 18.64
N THR A 74 -4.88 -8.39 18.70
CA THR A 74 -3.75 -8.31 17.76
C THR A 74 -2.60 -7.49 18.34
N TRP A 75 -1.48 -7.38 17.62
CA TRP A 75 -0.47 -6.37 17.90
C TRP A 75 -0.73 -5.12 17.08
N LEU A 76 -0.92 -3.98 17.74
CA LEU A 76 -0.92 -2.68 17.08
C LEU A 76 0.53 -2.25 16.85
N THR A 77 0.89 -1.98 15.60
CA THR A 77 2.28 -1.73 15.20
C THR A 77 2.42 -0.48 14.36
N ILE A 78 3.64 0.06 14.30
CA ILE A 78 4.04 1.05 13.29
C ILE A 78 5.08 0.41 12.39
N LYS A 79 4.75 0.27 11.10
CA LYS A 79 5.64 -0.26 10.05
C LYS A 79 5.71 0.78 8.94
N ASP A 80 6.93 1.20 8.58
CA ASP A 80 7.17 2.16 7.50
C ASP A 80 6.33 3.46 7.59
N GLY A 81 6.05 3.91 8.82
CA GLY A 81 5.24 5.11 9.10
C GLY A 81 3.72 4.87 9.15
N ILE A 82 3.26 3.64 8.91
CA ILE A 82 1.85 3.28 8.88
C ILE A 82 1.48 2.51 10.15
N VAL A 83 0.38 2.91 10.79
CA VAL A 83 -0.24 2.15 11.88
C VAL A 83 -1.01 0.98 11.29
N MET A 84 -0.67 -0.25 11.69
CA MET A 84 -1.34 -1.46 11.21
C MET A 84 -1.28 -2.62 12.21
N ALA A 85 -2.05 -3.67 11.95
CA ALA A 85 -2.05 -4.89 12.74
C ALA A 85 -0.85 -5.79 12.37
N ASN A 86 -0.20 -6.38 13.38
CA ASN A 86 0.84 -7.39 13.24
C ASN A 86 1.97 -7.03 12.25
N ALA A 87 2.33 -5.75 12.09
CA ALA A 87 3.31 -5.27 11.11
C ALA A 87 2.99 -5.64 9.64
N GLY A 88 1.70 -5.83 9.32
CA GLY A 88 1.25 -6.29 7.99
C GLY A 88 1.57 -7.75 7.71
N ILE A 89 1.90 -8.52 8.75
CA ILE A 89 2.09 -9.96 8.63
C ILE A 89 0.75 -10.63 8.37
N ASP A 90 0.70 -11.42 7.31
CA ASP A 90 -0.51 -12.08 6.83
C ASP A 90 -0.35 -13.60 6.80
N GLU A 91 -1.38 -14.29 7.27
CA GLU A 91 -1.51 -15.76 7.28
C GLU A 91 -2.64 -16.22 6.35
N SER A 92 -3.49 -15.30 5.90
CA SER A 92 -4.58 -15.56 4.98
C SER A 92 -4.04 -15.83 3.56
N ASN A 93 -4.68 -16.76 2.85
CA ASN A 93 -4.28 -17.15 1.50
C ASN A 93 -2.79 -17.58 1.41
N ALA A 94 -2.21 -18.08 2.50
CA ALA A 94 -0.78 -18.38 2.61
C ALA A 94 -0.46 -19.88 2.78
N MET A 95 -1.45 -20.77 2.70
CA MET A 95 -1.28 -22.24 2.82
C MET A 95 -0.45 -22.65 4.05
N GLY A 96 -0.76 -22.11 5.23
CA GLY A 96 -0.06 -22.42 6.49
C GLY A 96 1.27 -21.68 6.69
N LYS A 97 1.61 -20.73 5.81
CA LYS A 97 2.81 -19.90 5.90
C LYS A 97 2.49 -18.51 6.42
N ILE A 98 3.55 -17.83 6.84
CA ILE A 98 3.55 -16.41 7.18
C ILE A 98 4.07 -15.64 5.96
N ILE A 99 3.35 -14.62 5.53
CA ILE A 99 3.76 -13.67 4.51
C ILE A 99 4.06 -12.33 5.21
N LEU A 100 5.24 -11.78 4.96
CA LEU A 100 5.63 -10.45 5.43
C LEU A 100 5.38 -9.43 4.32
N LEU A 101 5.32 -8.15 4.66
CA LEU A 101 5.27 -7.09 3.65
C LEU A 101 6.54 -7.07 2.76
N PRO A 102 6.44 -6.48 1.55
CA PRO A 102 7.60 -6.23 0.68
C PRO A 102 8.74 -5.51 1.44
N LYS A 103 9.98 -5.77 1.05
CA LYS A 103 11.17 -5.16 1.70
C LYS A 103 11.19 -3.65 1.53
N ASN A 104 10.78 -3.16 0.36
CA ASN A 104 10.69 -1.73 0.05
C ASN A 104 9.69 -1.49 -1.08
N SER A 105 8.44 -1.21 -0.73
CA SER A 105 7.34 -1.04 -1.69
C SER A 105 7.57 0.10 -2.69
N PHE A 106 8.19 1.22 -2.27
CA PHE A 106 8.54 2.29 -3.21
C PHE A 106 9.55 1.84 -4.28
N LYS A 107 10.58 1.10 -3.86
CA LYS A 107 11.59 0.56 -4.80
C LYS A 107 10.96 -0.46 -5.75
N SER A 108 10.09 -1.33 -5.24
CA SER A 108 9.39 -2.31 -6.07
C SER A 108 8.46 -1.62 -7.08
N ALA A 109 7.76 -0.55 -6.67
CA ALA A 109 6.94 0.27 -7.57
C ALA A 109 7.78 0.96 -8.67
N GLU A 110 8.94 1.52 -8.33
CA GLU A 110 9.87 2.13 -9.30
C GLU A 110 10.38 1.12 -10.33
N ILE A 111 10.76 -0.09 -9.89
CA ILE A 111 11.22 -1.17 -10.77
C ILE A 111 10.11 -1.60 -11.72
N ILE A 112 8.89 -1.82 -11.20
CA ILE A 112 7.73 -2.20 -12.00
C ILE A 112 7.41 -1.11 -13.02
N ARG A 113 7.41 0.17 -12.60
CA ARG A 113 7.13 1.33 -13.46
C ARG A 113 8.08 1.34 -14.65
N LYS A 114 9.39 1.34 -14.38
CA LYS A 114 10.43 1.40 -15.42
C LYS A 114 10.25 0.28 -16.45
N ARG A 115 10.06 -0.96 -15.97
CA ARG A 115 9.92 -2.13 -16.83
C ARG A 115 8.65 -2.12 -17.69
N LEU A 116 7.57 -1.54 -17.18
CA LEU A 116 6.33 -1.36 -17.94
C LEU A 116 6.43 -0.20 -18.94
N GLN A 117 7.07 0.91 -18.57
CA GLN A 117 7.36 2.01 -19.49
C GLN A 117 8.20 1.52 -20.67
N ASP A 118 9.29 0.79 -20.41
CA ASP A 118 10.17 0.22 -21.44
C ASP A 118 9.38 -0.73 -22.37
N LYS A 119 8.51 -1.57 -21.80
CA LYS A 119 7.75 -2.57 -22.57
C LYS A 119 6.64 -1.95 -23.42
N PHE A 120 5.93 -0.96 -22.89
CA PHE A 120 4.72 -0.42 -23.52
C PHE A 120 4.94 0.95 -24.18
N GLY A 121 6.12 1.55 -24.05
CA GLY A 121 6.43 2.88 -24.60
C GLY A 121 5.63 4.02 -23.95
N ILE A 122 5.27 3.87 -22.67
CA ILE A 122 4.40 4.84 -21.95
C ILE A 122 5.26 5.82 -21.17
N LYS A 123 4.95 7.11 -21.26
CA LYS A 123 5.69 8.13 -20.51
C LYS A 123 5.10 8.34 -19.10
N ASN A 124 3.80 8.60 -19.01
CA ASN A 124 3.10 8.83 -17.76
C ASN A 124 2.38 7.56 -17.33
N LEU A 125 3.06 6.79 -16.48
CA LEU A 125 2.54 5.59 -15.87
C LEU A 125 2.73 5.68 -14.37
N GLY A 126 1.66 5.47 -13.62
CA GLY A 126 1.68 5.32 -12.17
C GLY A 126 1.76 3.84 -11.79
N ILE A 127 2.46 3.53 -10.71
CA ILE A 127 2.40 2.22 -10.03
C ILE A 127 2.01 2.45 -8.59
N LEU A 128 1.08 1.66 -8.08
CA LEU A 128 0.63 1.72 -6.70
C LEU A 128 0.67 0.32 -6.09
N ILE A 129 1.43 0.15 -5.01
CA ILE A 129 1.45 -1.08 -4.21
C ILE A 129 0.52 -0.88 -3.02
N THR A 130 -0.46 -1.76 -2.89
CA THR A 130 -1.51 -1.64 -1.88
C THR A 130 -1.49 -2.77 -0.89
N ASP A 131 -1.91 -2.48 0.33
CA ASP A 131 -2.25 -3.47 1.34
C ASP A 131 -3.54 -3.02 2.03
N SER A 132 -3.96 -3.75 3.07
CA SER A 132 -5.22 -3.47 3.74
C SER A 132 -4.98 -3.15 5.20
N ARG A 133 -5.71 -2.16 5.73
CA ARG A 133 -5.60 -1.74 7.13
C ARG A 133 -6.94 -1.54 7.79
N LEU A 134 -6.91 -1.59 9.12
CA LEU A 134 -8.02 -1.21 9.98
C LEU A 134 -7.92 0.28 10.31
N PHE A 135 -9.08 0.92 10.47
CA PHE A 135 -9.18 2.30 10.94
C PHE A 135 -9.75 2.33 12.36
N PRO A 136 -9.25 3.23 13.24
CA PRO A 136 -9.86 3.41 14.56
C PRO A 136 -11.36 3.70 14.44
N LEU A 137 -12.16 2.98 15.24
CA LEU A 137 -13.61 3.18 15.36
C LEU A 137 -14.40 2.95 14.05
N ARG A 138 -13.87 2.18 13.10
CA ARG A 138 -14.58 1.77 11.88
C ARG A 138 -14.64 0.26 11.78
N ALA A 139 -15.81 -0.24 11.38
CA ALA A 139 -15.99 -1.66 11.10
C ALA A 139 -15.48 -1.97 9.68
N GLY A 140 -14.51 -2.87 9.59
CA GLY A 140 -13.94 -3.33 8.32
C GLY A 140 -12.55 -2.80 8.01
N ILE A 141 -11.97 -3.35 6.95
CA ILE A 141 -10.69 -2.97 6.39
C ILE A 141 -10.87 -2.07 5.16
N ALA A 142 -9.87 -1.27 4.85
CA ALA A 142 -9.78 -0.55 3.60
C ALA A 142 -8.34 -0.53 3.09
N GLY A 143 -8.19 -0.34 1.78
CA GLY A 143 -6.90 -0.28 1.11
C GLY A 143 -6.05 0.91 1.58
N VAL A 144 -4.74 0.71 1.64
CA VAL A 144 -3.73 1.71 1.95
C VAL A 144 -2.57 1.58 0.98
N ALA A 145 -1.92 2.69 0.64
CA ALA A 145 -0.72 2.71 -0.15
C ALA A 145 0.49 2.31 0.71
N LEU A 146 1.22 1.26 0.32
CA LEU A 146 2.52 0.94 0.92
C LEU A 146 3.68 1.60 0.18
N GLY A 147 3.50 1.88 -1.12
CA GLY A 147 4.49 2.53 -1.95
C GLY A 147 3.95 2.76 -3.35
N TYR A 148 4.48 3.76 -4.03
CA TYR A 148 4.03 4.14 -5.36
C TYR A 148 5.15 4.81 -6.16
N ALA A 149 4.95 4.93 -7.47
CA ALA A 149 5.84 5.62 -8.39
C ALA A 149 5.04 6.28 -9.51
N GLY A 150 5.55 7.37 -10.07
CA GLY A 150 4.99 7.96 -11.29
C GLY A 150 3.90 9.02 -11.10
N PHE A 151 3.47 9.30 -9.87
CA PHE A 151 2.48 10.32 -9.56
C PHE A 151 2.67 10.88 -8.14
N GLU A 152 2.17 12.08 -7.89
CA GLU A 152 2.22 12.73 -6.56
C GLU A 152 1.22 12.07 -5.61
N GLY A 153 1.68 11.67 -4.41
CA GLY A 153 0.84 10.99 -3.43
C GLY A 153 -0.10 11.93 -2.67
N ILE A 154 0.26 13.21 -2.55
CA ILE A 154 -0.55 14.24 -1.88
C ILE A 154 -0.94 15.32 -2.89
N LYS A 155 -2.23 15.64 -2.93
CA LYS A 155 -2.71 16.89 -3.53
C LYS A 155 -2.77 17.98 -2.46
N ASN A 156 -1.90 18.97 -2.59
CA ASN A 156 -1.84 20.10 -1.65
C ASN A 156 -2.78 21.22 -2.10
N TYR A 157 -3.72 21.61 -1.23
CA TYR A 157 -4.58 22.78 -1.44
C TYR A 157 -4.20 23.95 -0.55
N ILE A 158 -3.14 23.84 0.27
CA ILE A 158 -2.70 24.95 1.13
C ILE A 158 -2.27 26.13 0.25
N GLY A 159 -2.84 27.30 0.53
CA GLY A 159 -2.63 28.52 -0.27
C GLY A 159 -3.69 28.73 -1.35
N GLU A 160 -4.43 27.70 -1.74
CA GLU A 160 -5.53 27.81 -2.71
C GLU A 160 -6.77 28.45 -2.08
N LYS A 161 -7.60 29.08 -2.92
CA LYS A 161 -8.91 29.61 -2.52
C LYS A 161 -9.97 28.51 -2.54
N ASP A 162 -10.83 28.50 -1.53
CA ASP A 162 -12.07 27.73 -1.58
C ASP A 162 -13.13 28.42 -2.47
N ILE A 163 -14.32 27.80 -2.54
CA ILE A 163 -15.44 28.29 -3.36
C ILE A 163 -15.98 29.66 -2.92
N PHE A 164 -15.58 30.18 -1.76
CA PHE A 164 -15.95 31.50 -1.23
C PHE A 164 -14.74 32.45 -1.16
N GLY A 165 -13.61 32.08 -1.79
CA GLY A 165 -12.41 32.90 -1.85
C GLY A 165 -11.52 32.86 -0.61
N ARG A 166 -11.82 32.03 0.40
CA ARG A 166 -11.00 31.90 1.61
C ARG A 166 -9.78 31.03 1.31
N ILE A 167 -8.61 31.47 1.78
CA ILE A 167 -7.36 30.72 1.65
C ILE A 167 -7.36 29.49 2.57
N LEU A 168 -7.17 28.31 1.99
CA LEU A 168 -7.05 27.04 2.70
C LEU A 168 -5.69 26.95 3.40
N LYS A 169 -5.70 26.60 4.69
CA LYS A 169 -4.48 26.59 5.53
C LYS A 169 -3.88 25.21 5.77
N MET A 170 -4.71 24.16 5.79
CA MET A 170 -4.30 22.80 6.17
C MET A 170 -4.71 21.73 5.15
N SER A 171 -5.50 22.10 4.14
CA SER A 171 -6.17 21.16 3.26
C SER A 171 -5.19 20.43 2.35
N LYS A 172 -5.08 19.12 2.56
CA LYS A 172 -4.34 18.18 1.71
C LYS A 172 -5.20 16.94 1.50
N THR A 173 -5.18 16.39 0.30
CA THR A 173 -5.81 15.10 0.02
C THR A 173 -4.73 14.05 -0.15
N ASP A 174 -4.85 12.94 0.59
CA ASP A 174 -4.06 11.75 0.37
C ASP A 174 -4.60 10.98 -0.84
N VAL A 175 -4.03 11.27 -2.00
CA VAL A 175 -4.48 10.72 -3.27
C VAL A 175 -4.04 9.27 -3.39
N ALA A 176 -2.85 8.92 -2.90
CA ALA A 176 -2.35 7.55 -2.93
C ALA A 176 -3.25 6.60 -2.15
N ASP A 177 -3.61 6.94 -0.89
CA ASP A 177 -4.52 6.12 -0.10
C ASP A 177 -5.95 6.10 -0.65
N SER A 178 -6.42 7.21 -1.21
CA SER A 178 -7.75 7.28 -1.83
C SER A 178 -7.86 6.32 -3.04
N LEU A 179 -6.82 6.29 -3.88
CA LEU A 179 -6.72 5.35 -5.00
C LEU A 179 -6.55 3.92 -4.52
N ALA A 180 -5.73 3.69 -3.48
CA ALA A 180 -5.53 2.37 -2.90
C ALA A 180 -6.85 1.80 -2.36
N THR A 181 -7.58 2.59 -1.57
CA THR A 181 -8.90 2.22 -1.04
C THR A 181 -9.86 1.84 -2.18
N SER A 182 -9.94 2.68 -3.22
CA SER A 182 -10.87 2.44 -4.34
C SER A 182 -10.50 1.20 -5.14
N ALA A 183 -9.21 0.96 -5.38
CA ALA A 183 -8.73 -0.21 -6.11
C ALA A 183 -8.92 -1.50 -5.33
N VAL A 184 -8.59 -1.50 -4.04
CA VAL A 184 -8.76 -2.65 -3.15
C VAL A 184 -10.23 -3.04 -3.04
N LEU A 185 -11.15 -2.06 -2.94
CA LEU A 185 -12.59 -2.33 -2.99
C LEU A 185 -13.00 -3.10 -4.26
N CYS A 186 -12.44 -2.74 -5.42
CA CYS A 186 -12.72 -3.43 -6.68
C CYS A 186 -12.02 -4.80 -6.81
N MET A 187 -10.83 -4.94 -6.23
CA MET A 187 -10.03 -6.18 -6.25
C MET A 187 -10.62 -7.27 -5.33
N GLY A 188 -11.30 -6.85 -4.26
CA GLY A 188 -11.80 -7.75 -3.23
C GLY A 188 -10.71 -8.23 -2.27
N GLU A 189 -11.16 -8.82 -1.17
CA GLU A 189 -10.32 -9.21 -0.02
C GLU A 189 -10.38 -10.72 0.27
N GLY A 190 -11.07 -11.48 -0.59
CA GLY A 190 -11.34 -12.89 -0.40
C GLY A 190 -10.72 -13.75 -1.49
N LYS A 191 -11.59 -14.42 -2.25
CA LYS A 191 -11.23 -15.46 -3.23
C LYS A 191 -11.36 -15.00 -4.69
N GLU A 192 -11.48 -13.69 -4.92
CA GLU A 192 -11.72 -13.10 -6.23
C GLU A 192 -10.55 -13.35 -7.20
N GLN A 193 -9.34 -13.55 -6.64
CA GLN A 193 -8.07 -13.73 -7.38
C GLN A 193 -7.77 -12.56 -8.30
N GLN A 194 -7.91 -11.33 -7.77
CA GLN A 194 -7.67 -10.09 -8.52
C GLN A 194 -6.53 -9.27 -7.88
N PRO A 195 -5.27 -9.74 -7.94
CA PRO A 195 -4.15 -9.08 -7.29
C PRO A 195 -3.65 -7.83 -8.03
N LEU A 196 -4.26 -7.49 -9.16
CA LEU A 196 -3.91 -6.36 -10.02
C LEU A 196 -5.17 -5.56 -10.35
N ALA A 197 -5.04 -4.25 -10.49
CA ALA A 197 -6.08 -3.40 -11.08
C ALA A 197 -5.47 -2.29 -11.93
N ILE A 198 -6.20 -1.79 -12.91
CA ILE A 198 -5.82 -0.61 -13.69
C ILE A 198 -6.79 0.52 -13.37
N ILE A 199 -6.25 1.69 -13.03
CA ILE A 199 -7.00 2.93 -12.88
C ILE A 199 -6.71 3.83 -14.08
N THR A 200 -7.76 4.35 -14.71
CA THR A 200 -7.67 5.40 -15.74
C THR A 200 -8.45 6.63 -15.32
N ASP A 201 -8.12 7.78 -15.91
CA ASP A 201 -8.74 9.07 -15.60
C ASP A 201 -8.70 9.39 -14.10
N ALA A 202 -7.59 9.00 -13.44
CA ALA A 202 -7.32 9.34 -12.06
C ALA A 202 -6.93 10.83 -11.97
N PRO A 203 -7.46 11.58 -10.99
CA PRO A 203 -7.15 13.01 -10.84
C PRO A 203 -5.78 13.21 -10.16
N VAL A 204 -4.72 12.72 -10.79
CA VAL A 204 -3.33 12.78 -10.30
C VAL A 204 -2.47 13.68 -11.17
N VAL A 205 -1.41 14.23 -10.55
CA VAL A 205 -0.29 14.82 -11.27
C VAL A 205 0.77 13.74 -11.47
N PHE A 206 1.06 13.39 -12.72
CA PHE A 206 2.13 12.46 -13.05
C PHE A 206 3.48 13.15 -12.88
N THR A 207 4.44 12.44 -12.28
CA THR A 207 5.79 12.94 -12.01
C THR A 207 6.81 11.81 -12.12
N ASP A 208 8.04 12.15 -12.50
CA ASP A 208 9.11 11.15 -12.58
C ASP A 208 9.74 10.81 -11.24
N LYS A 209 9.62 11.71 -10.25
CA LYS A 209 10.20 11.54 -8.91
C LYS A 209 9.12 11.74 -7.86
N VAL A 210 8.91 10.71 -7.04
CA VAL A 210 7.99 10.74 -5.91
C VAL A 210 8.72 11.16 -4.64
N LYS A 211 8.07 11.97 -3.79
CA LYS A 211 8.60 12.32 -2.48
C LYS A 211 8.11 11.28 -1.46
N LYS A 212 8.87 10.20 -1.26
CA LYS A 212 8.47 9.05 -0.41
C LYS A 212 7.98 9.44 1.00
N SER A 213 8.52 10.52 1.57
CA SER A 213 8.14 11.02 2.89
C SER A 213 6.85 11.85 2.92
N GLU A 214 6.19 12.11 1.80
CA GLU A 214 5.02 13.00 1.76
C GLU A 214 3.75 12.40 2.37
N LEU A 215 3.65 11.07 2.43
CA LEU A 215 2.60 10.36 3.16
C LEU A 215 2.93 10.14 4.64
N ILE A 216 4.16 10.41 5.05
CA ILE A 216 4.62 10.15 6.42
C ILE A 216 4.46 11.43 7.23
N ILE A 217 3.74 11.30 8.35
CA ILE A 217 3.65 12.33 9.37
C ILE A 217 4.39 11.87 10.63
N ASP A 218 5.13 12.78 11.26
CA ASP A 218 5.74 12.52 12.57
C ASP A 218 4.62 12.21 13.57
N PRO A 219 4.65 11.07 14.29
CA PRO A 219 3.63 10.72 15.28
C PRO A 219 3.41 11.81 16.35
N LYS A 220 4.39 12.68 16.62
CA LYS A 220 4.27 13.82 17.54
C LYS A 220 3.47 15.00 16.96
N LYS A 221 3.40 15.11 15.64
CA LYS A 221 2.68 16.16 14.90
C LYS A 221 1.34 15.68 14.35
N ASP A 222 1.07 14.38 14.41
CA ASP A 222 -0.18 13.78 14.00
C ASP A 222 -1.33 14.22 14.94
N ILE A 223 -2.54 14.34 14.40
CA ILE A 223 -3.75 14.65 15.20
C ILE A 223 -4.03 13.58 16.27
N TYR A 224 -3.55 12.35 16.06
CA TYR A 224 -3.62 11.23 16.98
C TYR A 224 -2.41 11.17 17.94
N ALA A 225 -1.53 12.18 17.96
CA ALA A 225 -0.38 12.25 18.88
C ALA A 225 -0.72 11.93 20.36
N PRO A 226 -1.87 12.38 20.92
CA PRO A 226 -2.23 12.02 22.30
C PRO A 226 -2.45 10.51 22.54
N LEU A 227 -2.77 9.75 21.48
CA LEU A 227 -2.84 8.29 21.55
C LEU A 227 -1.43 7.71 21.56
N PHE A 228 -0.55 8.17 20.66
CA PHE A 228 0.84 7.69 20.58
C PHE A 228 1.69 8.03 21.81
N SER A 229 1.45 9.16 22.48
CA SER A 229 2.20 9.54 23.69
C SER A 229 1.92 8.60 24.86
N LYS A 230 0.67 8.12 25.01
CA LYS A 230 0.28 7.13 26.01
C LYS A 230 0.79 5.72 25.71
N LEU A 231 1.16 5.45 24.46
CA LEU A 231 1.71 4.17 24.02
C LEU A 231 3.22 4.02 24.32
N ASN A 232 3.93 5.12 24.58
CA ASN A 232 5.34 5.14 24.96
C ASN A 232 5.59 5.05 26.48
N ALA A 233 4.53 5.00 27.29
CA ALA A 233 4.66 4.77 28.72
C ALA A 233 5.00 3.29 28.94
N LYS A 234 6.30 2.99 29.03
CA LYS A 234 6.80 1.70 29.55
C LYS A 234 5.96 1.28 30.75
N LYS A 235 5.26 0.17 30.63
CA LYS A 235 4.93 -0.72 31.74
C LYS A 235 5.53 -2.07 31.41
#